data_AF-A0A6M0IZ58-F1
#
_entry.id   AF-A0A6M0IZ58-F1
#
_cell.length_a   1.000
_cell.length_b   1.000
_cell.length_c   1.000
_cell.angle_alpha   90.00
_cell.angle_beta   90.00
_cell.angle_gamma   90.00
#
_symmetry.space_group_name_H-M   'P 1'
#
loop_
_entity.id
_entity.type
_entity.pdbx_description
1 polymer ?
#
loop_
_entity_poly.entity_id
_entity_poly.type
_entity_poly.pdbx_seq_one_letter_code
_entity_poly.pdbx_strand_id
1 'polypeptide(L)'
;MSFSTEVLILYKKLYNYKEEIDFLAVKINSGETVFGSISIQLTNSSISELNFQRVVSWLYTLYWEAGKKSDIKFLIERFSVTEYSLDIDGKLGKHFELVRSLRTYFQHNIATEDNHNNKVQRTCNEWFKEQCETSLPIDEQTWDSCLISLIQDAEFFLKALLKCIEAIENDESRDEIIHQWSVRRKRYFSPWEFDNLIREITGDLGISKDVVSIRNKYQNKWSSFLKTLPIDSDFKTQAKQLILSSILEEQLTTFPLLPEDIIIYFGIEAGSQKVYELLKKAKCFYKNNPALSKDDLIEKLRAEV
;
A
#
# COMPACT_ATOMS: atom_id res chain seq x y z
N MET A 1 24.52 -27.75 17.75
CA MET A 1 24.22 -26.30 17.92
C MET A 1 22.77 -26.20 18.34
N SER A 2 22.41 -25.42 19.37
CA SER A 2 20.98 -25.35 19.79
C SER A 2 20.16 -24.63 18.72
N PHE A 3 18.89 -24.99 18.52
CA PHE A 3 17.97 -24.33 17.57
C PHE A 3 17.98 -22.80 17.74
N SER A 4 17.96 -22.36 18.99
CA SER A 4 18.08 -20.95 19.38
C SER A 4 19.37 -20.26 18.89
N THR A 5 20.50 -20.99 18.84
CA THR A 5 21.77 -20.45 18.31
C THR A 5 21.73 -20.32 16.79
N GLU A 6 21.12 -21.28 16.10
CA GLU A 6 20.98 -21.25 14.64
C GLU A 6 20.12 -20.06 14.19
N VAL A 7 18.96 -19.86 14.81
CA VAL A 7 18.06 -18.73 14.52
C VAL A 7 18.77 -17.39 14.70
N LEU A 8 19.55 -17.21 15.77
CA LEU A 8 20.33 -15.98 15.99
C LEU A 8 21.37 -15.72 14.90
N ILE A 9 22.03 -16.77 14.39
CA ILE A 9 22.99 -16.63 13.28
C ILE A 9 22.26 -16.15 12.03
N LEU A 10 21.10 -16.74 11.73
CA LEU A 10 20.31 -16.35 10.56
C LEU A 10 19.78 -14.91 10.69
N TYR A 11 19.33 -14.49 11.88
CA TYR A 11 18.93 -13.09 12.10
C TYR A 11 20.06 -12.10 11.84
N LYS A 12 21.28 -12.41 12.30
CA LYS A 12 22.45 -11.56 12.01
C LYS A 12 22.70 -11.44 10.51
N LYS A 13 22.54 -12.52 9.74
CA LYS A 13 22.66 -12.45 8.28
C LYS A 13 21.63 -11.52 7.66
N LEU A 14 20.36 -11.58 8.09
CA LEU A 14 19.31 -10.69 7.58
C LEU A 14 19.65 -9.22 7.84
N TYR A 15 20.11 -8.89 9.05
CA TYR A 15 20.57 -7.54 9.37
C TYR A 15 21.77 -7.12 8.52
N ASN A 16 22.77 -7.98 8.36
CA ASN A 16 23.94 -7.66 7.53
C ASN A 16 23.53 -7.39 6.08
N TYR A 17 22.66 -8.22 5.49
CA TYR A 17 22.19 -7.98 4.12
C TYR A 17 21.42 -6.67 3.99
N LYS A 18 20.56 -6.33 4.96
CA LYS A 18 19.88 -5.02 4.97
C LYS A 18 20.90 -3.88 4.94
N GLU A 19 21.90 -3.92 5.82
CA GLU A 19 22.92 -2.86 5.91
C GLU A 19 23.79 -2.77 4.65
N GLU A 20 24.18 -3.91 4.06
CA GLU A 20 24.93 -3.96 2.79
C GLU A 20 24.12 -3.39 1.62
N ILE A 21 22.83 -3.73 1.53
CA ILE A 21 21.91 -3.18 0.53
C ILE A 21 21.79 -1.68 0.67
N ASP A 22 21.56 -1.17 1.89
CA ASP A 22 21.44 0.25 2.14
C ASP A 22 22.75 0.99 1.83
N PHE A 23 23.89 0.43 2.22
CA PHE A 23 25.21 0.98 1.92
C PHE A 23 25.45 1.10 0.41
N LEU A 24 25.17 0.05 -0.34
CA LEU A 24 25.38 0.04 -1.79
C LEU A 24 24.39 0.96 -2.51
N ALA A 25 23.13 0.98 -2.08
CA ALA A 25 22.12 1.88 -2.63
C ALA A 25 22.48 3.35 -2.42
N VAL A 26 22.97 3.73 -1.23
CA VAL A 26 23.45 5.09 -0.95
C VAL A 26 24.59 5.48 -1.90
N LYS A 27 25.51 4.54 -2.17
CA LYS A 27 26.65 4.76 -3.07
C LYS A 27 26.21 5.03 -4.51
N ILE A 28 25.20 4.31 -5.02
CA ILE A 28 24.81 4.41 -6.43
C ILE A 28 23.63 5.36 -6.68
N ASN A 29 22.72 5.57 -5.71
CA ASN A 29 21.46 6.29 -5.89
C ASN A 29 21.41 7.59 -5.07
N SER A 30 22.38 8.48 -5.32
CA SER A 30 22.41 9.85 -4.78
C SER A 30 22.24 9.96 -3.26
N GLY A 31 22.76 9.00 -2.49
CA GLY A 31 22.80 9.06 -1.04
C GLY A 31 21.57 8.49 -0.34
N GLU A 32 20.66 7.82 -1.05
CA GLU A 32 19.46 7.28 -0.43
C GLU A 32 19.48 5.77 -0.18
N THR A 33 18.94 5.36 0.96
CA THR A 33 18.77 3.94 1.36
C THR A 33 17.60 3.27 0.63
N VAL A 34 17.54 1.93 0.65
CA VAL A 34 16.36 1.16 0.22
C VAL A 34 15.39 1.01 1.39
N PHE A 35 15.90 0.55 2.53
CA PHE A 35 15.10 0.15 3.68
C PHE A 35 15.05 1.19 4.78
N GLY A 36 16.11 1.98 4.98
CA GLY A 36 16.14 2.95 6.08
C GLY A 36 16.05 2.28 7.46
N SER A 37 15.48 2.98 8.44
CA SER A 37 15.45 2.52 9.84
C SER A 37 14.20 1.70 10.17
N ILE A 38 14.36 0.63 10.96
CA ILE A 38 13.27 -0.25 11.42
C ILE A 38 13.28 -0.28 12.95
N SER A 39 12.13 -0.06 13.56
CA SER A 39 11.97 -0.08 15.02
C SER A 39 11.70 -1.47 15.59
N ILE A 40 11.15 -2.38 14.78
CA ILE A 40 10.88 -3.76 15.19
C ILE A 40 12.21 -4.51 15.33
N GLN A 41 12.40 -5.17 16.47
CA GLN A 41 13.54 -6.03 16.72
C GLN A 41 13.16 -7.49 16.58
N LEU A 42 14.04 -8.29 15.98
CA LEU A 42 13.92 -9.73 16.02
C LEU A 42 14.22 -10.22 17.45
N THR A 43 13.36 -11.09 17.95
CA THR A 43 13.48 -11.66 19.30
C THR A 43 13.77 -13.15 19.19
N ASN A 44 14.53 -13.69 20.14
CA ASN A 44 14.81 -15.11 20.22
C ASN A 44 14.15 -15.70 21.48
N SER A 45 12.83 -15.84 21.40
CA SER A 45 12.00 -16.50 22.42
C SER A 45 12.26 -18.01 22.39
N SER A 46 11.91 -18.70 23.48
CA SER A 46 11.86 -20.17 23.50
C SER A 46 10.63 -20.74 22.78
N ILE A 47 9.71 -19.88 22.32
CA ILE A 47 8.46 -20.25 21.63
C ILE A 47 8.60 -19.88 20.16
N SER A 48 8.56 -20.85 19.26
CA SER A 48 8.86 -20.63 17.85
C SER A 48 7.74 -19.93 17.08
N GLU A 49 6.48 -20.14 17.47
CA GLU A 49 5.35 -19.36 16.94
C GLU A 49 5.57 -17.85 17.13
N LEU A 50 5.99 -17.42 18.32
CA LEU A 50 6.23 -16.01 18.61
C LEU A 50 7.39 -15.45 17.80
N ASN A 51 8.46 -16.23 17.63
CA ASN A 51 9.59 -15.86 16.77
C ASN A 51 9.15 -15.74 15.31
N PHE A 52 8.33 -16.67 14.82
CA PHE A 52 7.76 -16.67 13.47
C PHE A 52 6.94 -15.40 13.21
N GLN A 53 5.96 -15.10 14.07
CA GLN A 53 5.14 -13.90 13.93
C GLN A 53 5.97 -12.61 14.02
N ARG A 54 7.04 -12.61 14.84
CA ARG A 54 7.98 -11.48 14.92
C ARG A 54 8.76 -11.30 13.63
N VAL A 55 9.25 -12.38 13.03
CA VAL A 55 9.93 -12.35 11.72
C VAL A 55 8.98 -11.85 10.63
N VAL A 56 7.75 -12.34 10.57
CA VAL A 56 6.71 -11.84 9.63
C VAL A 56 6.53 -10.32 9.78
N SER A 57 6.39 -9.84 11.03
CA SER A 57 6.24 -8.41 11.31
C SER A 57 7.46 -7.60 10.87
N TRP A 58 8.66 -8.09 11.19
CA TRP A 58 9.92 -7.44 10.83
C TRP A 58 10.11 -7.37 9.31
N LEU A 59 9.89 -8.48 8.60
CA LEU A 59 9.97 -8.54 7.14
C LEU A 59 8.92 -7.65 6.48
N TYR A 60 7.70 -7.60 7.02
CA TYR A 60 6.67 -6.71 6.50
C TYR A 60 7.08 -5.24 6.63
N THR A 61 7.52 -4.81 7.81
CA THR A 61 8.01 -3.44 8.01
C THR A 61 9.23 -3.17 7.13
N LEU A 62 10.18 -4.09 7.04
CA LEU A 62 11.34 -3.98 6.15
C LEU A 62 10.90 -3.79 4.70
N TYR A 63 9.99 -4.62 4.17
CA TYR A 63 9.66 -4.63 2.75
C TYR A 63 8.65 -3.55 2.34
N TRP A 64 7.69 -3.23 3.19
CA TRP A 64 6.53 -2.42 2.79
C TRP A 64 6.51 -1.03 3.42
N GLU A 65 7.06 -0.87 4.62
CA GLU A 65 7.03 0.39 5.36
C GLU A 65 8.35 1.13 5.18
N ALA A 66 9.45 0.50 5.59
CA ALA A 66 10.79 1.06 5.57
C ALA A 66 11.39 1.03 4.15
N GLY A 67 11.24 -0.12 3.47
CA GLY A 67 11.65 -0.42 2.09
C GLY A 67 11.00 0.37 0.97
N LYS A 68 10.28 1.47 1.29
CA LYS A 68 9.44 2.29 0.39
C LYS A 68 8.97 1.48 -0.82
N LYS A 69 7.84 0.77 -0.73
CA LYS A 69 7.26 -0.16 -1.74
C LYS A 69 7.66 0.05 -3.22
N SER A 70 7.79 1.28 -3.70
CA SER A 70 8.33 1.62 -5.02
C SER A 70 9.74 1.07 -5.31
N ASP A 71 10.65 1.10 -4.34
CA ASP A 71 12.06 0.73 -4.49
C ASP A 71 12.21 -0.77 -4.64
N ILE A 72 11.65 -1.54 -3.71
CA ILE A 72 11.73 -3.00 -3.81
C ILE A 72 11.02 -3.50 -5.06
N LYS A 73 9.85 -2.92 -5.42
CA LYS A 73 9.19 -3.31 -6.67
C LYS A 73 10.02 -2.99 -7.90
N PHE A 74 10.70 -1.84 -7.91
CA PHE A 74 11.61 -1.49 -8.99
C PHE A 74 12.73 -2.52 -9.13
N LEU A 75 13.33 -2.97 -8.02
CA LEU A 75 14.38 -3.98 -8.02
C LEU A 75 13.86 -5.38 -8.41
N ILE A 76 12.69 -5.79 -7.90
CA ILE A 76 12.06 -7.08 -8.25
C ILE A 76 11.74 -7.14 -9.75
N GLU A 77 11.26 -6.05 -10.36
CA GLU A 77 10.98 -5.99 -11.80
C GLU A 77 12.25 -6.33 -12.63
N ARG A 78 13.43 -6.06 -12.08
CA ARG A 78 14.74 -6.35 -12.70
C ARG A 78 15.29 -7.74 -12.40
N PHE A 79 14.65 -8.49 -11.49
CA PHE A 79 15.02 -9.89 -11.25
C PHE A 79 14.74 -10.79 -12.46
N SER A 80 13.93 -10.30 -13.40
CA SER A 80 13.49 -11.04 -14.58
C SER A 80 14.66 -11.67 -15.35
N VAL A 81 14.34 -12.77 -16.04
CA VAL A 81 15.29 -13.54 -16.88
C VAL A 81 15.97 -12.64 -17.92
N THR A 82 15.27 -11.63 -18.41
CA THR A 82 15.74 -10.72 -19.46
C THR A 82 16.72 -9.66 -18.97
N GLU A 83 16.76 -9.36 -17.67
CA GLU A 83 17.65 -8.32 -17.12
C GLU A 83 18.80 -8.93 -16.34
N TYR A 84 18.53 -9.61 -15.21
CA TYR A 84 19.60 -10.16 -14.36
C TYR A 84 19.47 -11.66 -14.03
N SER A 85 18.39 -12.33 -14.48
CA SER A 85 18.19 -13.78 -14.27
C SER A 85 18.28 -14.22 -12.80
N LEU A 86 17.75 -13.39 -11.88
CA LEU A 86 17.81 -13.65 -10.44
C LEU A 86 16.58 -14.41 -9.91
N ASP A 87 15.44 -14.34 -10.61
CA ASP A 87 14.17 -15.00 -10.21
C ASP A 87 13.57 -15.89 -11.32
N ILE A 88 14.36 -16.83 -11.84
CA ILE A 88 13.94 -17.71 -12.95
C ILE A 88 12.64 -18.49 -12.62
N ASP A 89 12.47 -18.89 -11.36
CA ASP A 89 11.34 -19.70 -10.90
C ASP A 89 10.17 -18.87 -10.32
N GLY A 90 10.30 -17.53 -10.27
CA GLY A 90 9.33 -16.64 -9.65
C GLY A 90 9.22 -16.77 -8.11
N LYS A 91 10.20 -17.41 -7.46
CA LYS A 91 10.22 -17.65 -6.01
C LYS A 91 10.37 -16.35 -5.22
N LEU A 92 11.19 -15.41 -5.70
CA LEU A 92 11.44 -14.15 -5.01
C LEU A 92 10.20 -13.25 -5.01
N GLY A 93 9.52 -13.15 -6.15
CA GLY A 93 8.24 -12.47 -6.23
C GLY A 93 7.16 -13.09 -5.34
N LYS A 94 7.12 -14.43 -5.26
CA LYS A 94 6.19 -15.15 -4.37
C LYS A 94 6.49 -14.89 -2.89
N HIS A 95 7.75 -14.91 -2.45
CA HIS A 95 8.14 -14.59 -1.07
C HIS A 95 7.70 -13.17 -0.66
N PHE A 96 7.94 -12.19 -1.53
CA PHE A 96 7.56 -10.80 -1.26
C PHE A 96 6.05 -10.63 -1.01
N GLU A 97 5.20 -11.30 -1.80
CA GLU A 97 3.74 -11.28 -1.60
C GLU A 97 3.28 -12.22 -0.47
N LEU A 98 4.01 -13.30 -0.19
CA LEU A 98 3.77 -14.20 0.94
C LEU A 98 3.91 -13.46 2.27
N VAL A 99 4.99 -12.68 2.48
CA VAL A 99 5.17 -11.91 3.72
C VAL A 99 4.01 -10.96 3.97
N ARG A 100 3.47 -10.33 2.92
CA ARG A 100 2.27 -9.50 3.04
C ARG A 100 1.06 -10.34 3.46
N SER A 101 0.89 -11.51 2.86
CA SER A 101 -0.22 -12.42 3.14
C SER A 101 -0.15 -12.96 4.57
N LEU A 102 1.03 -13.41 5.03
CA LEU A 102 1.28 -13.85 6.40
C LEU A 102 0.98 -12.72 7.41
N ARG A 103 1.43 -11.49 7.12
CA ARG A 103 1.13 -10.34 7.97
C ARG A 103 -0.38 -10.13 8.10
N THR A 104 -1.12 -10.19 6.99
CA THR A 104 -2.58 -10.09 7.01
C THR A 104 -3.20 -11.25 7.79
N TYR A 105 -2.69 -12.47 7.58
CA TYR A 105 -3.15 -13.69 8.23
C TYR A 105 -3.11 -13.63 9.77
N PHE A 106 -2.00 -13.17 10.34
CA PHE A 106 -1.83 -13.14 11.80
C PHE A 106 -2.34 -11.88 12.49
N GLN A 107 -2.46 -10.75 11.77
CA GLN A 107 -2.68 -9.44 12.40
C GLN A 107 -4.01 -8.78 12.04
N HIS A 108 -4.80 -9.38 11.14
CA HIS A 108 -6.11 -8.87 10.74
C HIS A 108 -7.19 -9.90 11.01
N ASN A 109 -8.41 -9.43 11.31
CA ASN A 109 -9.57 -10.31 11.35
C ASN A 109 -10.00 -10.64 9.92
N ILE A 110 -9.74 -11.88 9.49
CA ILE A 110 -10.03 -12.34 8.14
C ILE A 110 -11.48 -12.84 8.09
N ALA A 111 -12.39 -12.01 7.56
CA ALA A 111 -13.76 -12.42 7.27
C ALA A 111 -13.79 -13.36 6.05
N THR A 112 -14.44 -14.51 6.17
CA THR A 112 -14.51 -15.58 5.15
C THR A 112 -15.37 -15.26 3.92
N GLU A 113 -16.12 -14.16 3.96
CA GLU A 113 -17.02 -13.73 2.89
C GLU A 113 -16.33 -12.85 1.83
N ASP A 114 -15.09 -12.43 2.08
CA ASP A 114 -14.31 -11.60 1.17
C ASP A 114 -13.34 -12.43 0.31
N ASN A 115 -13.40 -12.25 -1.01
CA ASN A 115 -12.52 -12.90 -1.98
C ASN A 115 -11.03 -12.60 -1.71
N HIS A 116 -10.70 -11.39 -1.22
CA HIS A 116 -9.31 -11.06 -0.87
C HIS A 116 -8.82 -11.90 0.30
N ASN A 117 -9.64 -11.98 1.35
CA ASN A 117 -9.38 -12.76 2.55
C ASN A 117 -9.23 -14.26 2.26
N ASN A 118 -10.08 -14.82 1.40
CA ASN A 118 -9.97 -16.21 0.96
C ASN A 118 -8.65 -16.48 0.20
N LYS A 119 -8.19 -15.52 -0.61
CA LYS A 119 -6.90 -15.62 -1.28
C LYS A 119 -5.74 -15.60 -0.28
N VAL A 120 -5.78 -14.71 0.73
CA VAL A 120 -4.76 -14.64 1.79
C VAL A 120 -4.67 -15.97 2.55
N GLN A 121 -5.79 -16.52 2.99
CA GLN A 121 -5.83 -17.82 3.69
C GLN A 121 -5.25 -18.93 2.82
N ARG A 122 -5.69 -19.01 1.55
CA ARG A 122 -5.19 -20.02 0.61
C ARG A 122 -3.68 -19.94 0.44
N THR A 123 -3.13 -18.75 0.19
CA THR A 123 -1.70 -18.56 0.01
C THR A 123 -0.91 -18.97 1.26
N CYS A 124 -1.37 -18.62 2.46
CA CYS A 124 -0.67 -18.99 3.70
C CYS A 124 -0.75 -20.50 3.95
N ASN A 125 -1.94 -21.10 3.80
CA ASN A 125 -2.14 -22.53 4.03
C ASN A 125 -1.37 -23.40 3.01
N GLU A 126 -1.29 -22.98 1.75
CA GLU A 126 -0.47 -23.64 0.73
C GLU A 126 1.01 -23.59 1.13
N TRP A 127 1.50 -22.42 1.56
CA TRP A 127 2.88 -22.29 2.03
C TRP A 127 3.17 -23.12 3.29
N PHE A 128 2.28 -23.12 4.30
CA PHE A 128 2.45 -23.97 5.49
C PHE A 128 2.52 -25.45 5.11
N LYS A 129 1.66 -25.90 4.19
CA LYS A 129 1.66 -27.29 3.72
C LYS A 129 2.97 -27.66 3.02
N GLU A 130 3.57 -26.73 2.29
CA GLU A 130 4.88 -26.92 1.66
C GLU A 130 6.02 -27.01 2.69
N GLN A 131 5.95 -26.24 3.79
CA GLN A 131 7.03 -26.21 4.79
C GLN A 131 6.93 -27.30 5.84
N CYS A 132 5.72 -27.61 6.32
CA CYS A 132 5.52 -28.47 7.50
C CYS A 132 4.43 -29.54 7.30
N GLU A 133 4.07 -29.85 6.04
CA GLU A 133 3.10 -30.89 5.63
C GLU A 133 1.68 -30.72 6.19
N THR A 134 1.41 -29.66 6.94
CA THR A 134 0.13 -29.34 7.55
C THR A 134 -0.40 -28.01 7.05
N SER A 135 -1.71 -27.82 7.00
CA SER A 135 -2.29 -26.55 6.55
C SER A 135 -2.05 -25.41 7.54
N LEU A 136 -1.74 -25.74 8.79
CA LEU A 136 -1.37 -24.84 9.87
C LEU A 136 -0.39 -25.55 10.80
N PRO A 137 0.69 -24.89 11.25
CA PRO A 137 1.58 -25.46 12.25
C PRO A 137 0.80 -25.71 13.56
N ILE A 138 1.02 -26.87 14.17
CA ILE A 138 0.26 -27.35 15.34
C ILE A 138 1.13 -27.58 16.58
N ASP A 139 2.45 -27.59 16.42
CA ASP A 139 3.41 -27.87 17.48
C ASP A 139 4.72 -27.10 17.25
N GLU A 140 5.63 -27.12 18.24
CA GLU A 140 6.91 -26.40 18.15
C GLU A 140 7.77 -26.88 16.98
N GLN A 141 7.74 -28.18 16.63
CA GLN A 141 8.56 -28.70 15.52
C GLN A 141 8.09 -28.16 14.17
N THR A 142 6.77 -28.11 13.94
CA THR A 142 6.19 -27.52 12.74
C THR A 142 6.42 -26.02 12.69
N TRP A 143 6.35 -25.32 13.82
CA TRP A 143 6.73 -23.90 13.92
C TRP A 143 8.21 -23.64 13.67
N ASP A 144 9.10 -24.49 14.18
CA ASP A 144 10.55 -24.43 13.97
C ASP A 144 10.88 -24.51 12.48
N SER A 145 10.25 -25.46 11.79
CA SER A 145 10.39 -25.64 10.36
C SER A 145 9.92 -24.41 9.58
N CYS A 146 8.73 -23.89 9.88
CA CYS A 146 8.23 -22.67 9.24
C CYS A 146 9.11 -21.46 9.52
N LEU A 147 9.63 -21.31 10.75
CA LEU A 147 10.53 -20.23 11.13
C LEU A 147 11.83 -20.27 10.31
N ILE A 148 12.49 -21.42 10.26
CA ILE A 148 13.73 -21.59 9.50
C ILE A 148 13.48 -21.29 8.02
N SER A 149 12.44 -21.89 7.43
CA SER A 149 12.12 -21.68 6.01
C SER A 149 11.85 -20.22 5.69
N LEU A 150 11.06 -19.51 6.50
CA LEU A 150 10.76 -18.09 6.28
C LEU A 150 12.03 -17.23 6.33
N ILE A 151 12.94 -17.52 7.27
CA ILE A 151 14.20 -16.79 7.38
C ILE A 151 15.12 -17.08 6.18
N GLN A 152 15.18 -18.34 5.73
CA GLN A 152 15.98 -18.73 4.56
C GLN A 152 15.45 -18.12 3.27
N ASP A 153 14.13 -18.09 3.07
CA ASP A 153 13.48 -17.41 1.95
C ASP A 153 13.79 -15.90 1.97
N ALA A 154 13.77 -15.28 3.16
CA ALA A 154 14.17 -13.90 3.34
C ALA A 154 15.67 -13.65 3.07
N GLU A 155 16.55 -14.56 3.49
CA GLU A 155 17.99 -14.51 3.19
C GLU A 155 18.21 -14.54 1.67
N PHE A 156 17.56 -15.48 0.99
CA PHE A 156 17.64 -15.62 -0.46
C PHE A 156 17.13 -14.36 -1.19
N PHE A 157 16.01 -13.80 -0.72
CA PHE A 157 15.44 -12.58 -1.27
C PHE A 157 16.33 -11.35 -1.09
N LEU A 158 16.85 -11.13 0.12
CA LEU A 158 17.76 -9.99 0.37
C LEU A 158 19.07 -10.15 -0.42
N LYS A 159 19.62 -11.36 -0.49
CA LYS A 159 20.82 -11.62 -1.32
C LYS A 159 20.58 -11.33 -2.80
N ALA A 160 19.38 -11.62 -3.32
CA ALA A 160 19.03 -11.28 -4.68
C ALA A 160 18.89 -9.76 -4.90
N LEU A 161 18.32 -9.03 -3.93
CA LEU A 161 18.30 -7.56 -3.98
C LEU A 161 19.70 -6.98 -4.02
N LEU A 162 20.61 -7.47 -3.17
CA LEU A 162 22.01 -7.03 -3.16
C LEU A 162 22.66 -7.25 -4.52
N LYS A 163 22.57 -8.47 -5.06
CA LYS A 163 23.10 -8.80 -6.39
C LYS A 163 22.51 -7.94 -7.51
N CYS A 164 21.23 -7.60 -7.42
CA CYS A 164 20.60 -6.72 -8.40
C CYS A 164 21.21 -5.31 -8.36
N ILE A 165 21.48 -4.77 -7.17
CA ILE A 165 22.11 -3.46 -7.02
C ILE A 165 23.56 -3.50 -7.51
N GLU A 166 24.31 -4.57 -7.21
CA GLU A 166 25.65 -4.81 -7.75
C GLU A 166 25.64 -4.90 -9.28
N ALA A 167 24.63 -5.55 -9.87
CA ALA A 167 24.48 -5.63 -11.31
C ALA A 167 24.20 -4.25 -11.94
N ILE A 168 23.32 -3.45 -11.32
CA ILE A 168 23.05 -2.07 -11.75
C ILE A 168 24.31 -1.21 -11.67
N GLU A 169 25.15 -1.39 -10.65
CA GLU A 169 26.42 -0.65 -10.53
C GLU A 169 27.38 -0.91 -11.70
N ASN A 170 27.34 -2.11 -12.27
CA ASN A 170 28.21 -2.53 -13.37
C ASN A 170 27.52 -2.48 -14.75
N ASP A 171 26.28 -1.98 -14.82
CA ASP A 171 25.48 -1.92 -16.04
C ASP A 171 25.90 -0.75 -16.94
N GLU A 172 25.97 -0.96 -18.26
CA GLU A 172 26.29 0.11 -19.22
C GLU A 172 25.25 1.24 -19.19
N SER A 173 23.99 0.91 -18.85
CA SER A 173 22.88 1.85 -18.71
C SER A 173 22.66 2.32 -17.26
N ARG A 174 23.68 2.17 -16.39
CA ARG A 174 23.61 2.50 -14.95
C ARG A 174 22.92 3.83 -14.66
N ASP A 175 23.35 4.91 -15.31
CA ASP A 175 22.85 6.26 -15.01
C ASP A 175 21.36 6.41 -15.36
N GLU A 176 20.92 5.81 -16.47
CA GLU A 176 19.51 5.78 -16.86
C GLU A 176 18.68 4.93 -15.89
N ILE A 177 19.19 3.77 -15.47
CA ILE A 177 18.52 2.91 -14.49
C ILE A 177 18.35 3.65 -13.15
N ILE A 178 19.41 4.30 -12.65
CA ILE A 178 19.37 5.09 -11.41
C ILE A 178 18.40 6.27 -11.57
N HIS A 179 18.38 6.93 -12.72
CA HIS A 179 17.44 8.00 -12.99
C HIS A 179 15.99 7.51 -12.90
N GLN A 180 15.66 6.41 -13.58
CA GLN A 180 14.33 5.79 -13.51
C GLN A 180 13.95 5.39 -12.08
N TRP A 181 14.91 4.84 -11.33
CA TRP A 181 14.71 4.48 -9.92
C TRP A 181 14.34 5.71 -9.09
N SER A 182 15.15 6.77 -9.17
CA SER A 182 14.94 8.03 -8.45
C SER A 182 13.58 8.66 -8.76
N VAL A 183 13.19 8.66 -10.03
CA VAL A 183 11.91 9.22 -10.49
C VAL A 183 10.74 8.43 -9.92
N ARG A 184 10.81 7.09 -9.97
CA ARG A 184 9.77 6.22 -9.41
C ARG A 184 9.61 6.42 -7.91
N ARG A 185 10.71 6.65 -7.20
CA ARG A 185 10.72 6.99 -5.77
C ARG A 185 10.04 8.32 -5.50
N LYS A 186 10.40 9.39 -6.22
CA LYS A 186 9.79 10.73 -6.08
C LYS A 186 8.28 10.76 -6.37
N ARG A 187 7.83 9.84 -7.22
CA ARG A 187 6.42 9.70 -7.61
C ARG A 187 5.59 8.92 -6.59
N TYR A 188 6.21 8.17 -5.70
CA TYR A 188 5.53 7.41 -4.66
C TYR A 188 5.25 8.29 -3.45
N PHE A 189 3.99 8.26 -2.99
CA PHE A 189 3.56 8.90 -1.74
C PHE A 189 2.91 7.82 -0.86
N SER A 190 3.47 7.65 0.33
CA SER A 190 2.91 6.81 1.38
C SER A 190 1.59 7.37 1.91
N PRO A 191 0.76 6.55 2.59
CA PRO A 191 -0.45 7.04 3.25
C PRO A 191 -0.18 8.21 4.21
N TRP A 192 0.93 8.17 4.94
CA TRP A 192 1.31 9.24 5.88
C TRP A 192 1.73 10.52 5.16
N GLU A 193 2.44 10.42 4.02
CA GLU A 193 2.77 11.61 3.21
C GLU A 193 1.51 12.26 2.65
N PHE A 194 0.55 11.47 2.16
CA PHE A 194 -0.76 12.01 1.78
C PHE A 194 -1.47 12.66 2.96
N ASP A 195 -1.50 12.02 4.14
CA ASP A 195 -2.12 12.59 5.34
C ASP A 195 -1.52 13.95 5.69
N ASN A 196 -0.20 14.10 5.61
CA ASN A 196 0.48 15.37 5.88
C ASN A 196 0.12 16.45 4.85
N LEU A 197 0.08 16.09 3.56
CA LEU A 197 -0.32 17.04 2.52
C LEU A 197 -1.79 17.48 2.67
N ILE A 198 -2.68 16.55 3.04
CA ILE A 198 -4.08 16.88 3.35
C ILE A 198 -4.13 17.83 4.55
N ARG A 199 -3.43 17.54 5.65
CA ARG A 199 -3.39 18.40 6.85
C ARG A 199 -2.91 19.80 6.51
N GLU A 200 -1.82 19.91 5.76
CA GLU A 200 -1.27 21.19 5.29
C GLU A 200 -2.33 21.98 4.53
N ILE A 201 -2.95 21.38 3.51
CA ILE A 201 -3.98 22.05 2.69
C ILE A 201 -5.21 22.43 3.51
N THR A 202 -5.70 21.54 4.38
CA THR A 202 -6.86 21.86 5.22
C THR A 202 -6.56 22.96 6.23
N GLY A 203 -5.32 23.00 6.74
CA GLY A 203 -4.84 24.06 7.63
C GLY A 203 -4.79 25.41 6.91
N ASP A 204 -4.22 25.44 5.69
CA ASP A 204 -4.16 26.64 4.85
C ASP A 204 -5.57 27.16 4.48
N LEU A 205 -6.52 26.25 4.28
CA LEU A 205 -7.93 26.58 4.02
C LEU A 205 -8.73 26.95 5.29
N GLY A 206 -8.17 26.74 6.49
CA GLY A 206 -8.87 26.96 7.76
C GLY A 206 -10.04 26.01 8.00
N ILE A 207 -10.05 24.81 7.40
CA ILE A 207 -11.13 23.82 7.54
C ILE A 207 -10.66 22.60 8.31
N SER A 208 -11.57 21.96 9.04
CA SER A 208 -11.32 20.67 9.69
C SER A 208 -12.02 19.55 8.92
N LYS A 209 -11.26 18.53 8.53
CA LYS A 209 -11.76 17.34 7.82
C LYS A 209 -11.06 16.08 8.34
N ASP A 210 -11.75 14.96 8.26
CA ASP A 210 -11.14 13.66 8.53
C ASP A 210 -10.17 13.28 7.40
N VAL A 211 -8.88 13.45 7.70
CA VAL A 211 -7.76 13.17 6.81
C VAL A 211 -7.77 11.72 6.31
N VAL A 212 -8.04 10.78 7.20
CA VAL A 212 -8.00 9.34 6.90
C VAL A 212 -9.13 8.98 5.94
N SER A 213 -10.33 9.52 6.19
CA SER A 213 -11.48 9.33 5.31
C SER A 213 -11.24 9.87 3.89
N ILE A 214 -10.73 11.10 3.78
CA ILE A 214 -10.38 11.71 2.49
C ILE A 214 -9.34 10.86 1.75
N ARG A 215 -8.26 10.47 2.44
CA ARG A 215 -7.22 9.64 1.84
C ARG A 215 -7.80 8.33 1.33
N ASN A 216 -8.54 7.58 2.16
CA ASN A 216 -9.09 6.28 1.78
C ASN A 216 -9.99 6.38 0.54
N LYS A 217 -10.71 7.48 0.37
CA LYS A 217 -11.58 7.75 -0.77
C LYS A 217 -10.82 8.06 -2.06
N TYR A 218 -9.76 8.87 -2.00
CA TYR A 218 -9.12 9.42 -3.21
C TYR A 218 -7.69 8.95 -3.49
N GLN A 219 -7.01 8.31 -2.54
CA GLN A 219 -5.59 7.94 -2.67
C GLN A 219 -5.30 7.11 -3.92
N ASN A 220 -6.18 6.16 -4.27
CA ASN A 220 -6.01 5.34 -5.48
C ASN A 220 -6.10 6.19 -6.76
N LYS A 221 -7.02 7.16 -6.80
CA LYS A 221 -7.17 8.10 -7.93
C LYS A 221 -5.93 9.00 -8.04
N TRP A 222 -5.49 9.60 -6.94
CA TRP A 222 -4.30 10.46 -6.92
C TRP A 222 -3.04 9.68 -7.32
N SER A 223 -2.82 8.50 -6.75
CA SER A 223 -1.67 7.65 -7.07
C SER A 223 -1.66 7.25 -8.55
N SER A 224 -2.84 7.03 -9.15
CA SER A 224 -2.96 6.68 -10.56
C SER A 224 -2.67 7.88 -11.46
N PHE A 225 -3.12 9.07 -11.10
CA PHE A 225 -2.79 10.30 -11.82
C PHE A 225 -1.29 10.63 -11.72
N LEU A 226 -0.68 10.51 -10.54
CA LEU A 226 0.75 10.78 -10.39
C LEU A 226 1.60 9.83 -11.26
N LYS A 227 1.12 8.61 -11.52
CA LYS A 227 1.74 7.65 -12.45
C LYS A 227 1.75 8.11 -13.91
N THR A 228 0.82 8.95 -14.34
CA THR A 228 0.73 9.42 -15.73
C THR A 228 1.53 10.68 -15.99
N LEU A 229 2.06 11.32 -14.95
CA LEU A 229 2.82 12.56 -15.08
C LEU A 229 4.19 12.33 -15.76
N PRO A 230 4.68 13.31 -16.53
CA PRO A 230 6.06 13.32 -17.05
C PRO A 230 7.09 13.20 -15.93
N ILE A 231 8.25 12.67 -16.27
CA ILE A 231 9.36 12.41 -15.34
C ILE A 231 9.82 13.68 -14.62
N ASP A 232 9.89 14.80 -15.33
CA ASP A 232 10.39 16.09 -14.82
C ASP A 232 9.35 16.90 -14.04
N SER A 233 8.20 16.30 -13.74
CA SER A 233 7.13 16.98 -13.01
C SER A 233 7.50 17.18 -11.54
N ASP A 234 7.09 18.32 -10.97
CA ASP A 234 7.05 18.48 -9.52
C ASP A 234 5.89 17.68 -8.92
N PHE A 235 6.14 16.40 -8.62
CA PHE A 235 5.14 15.47 -8.10
C PHE A 235 4.49 15.95 -6.80
N LYS A 236 5.23 16.67 -5.94
CA LYS A 236 4.70 17.17 -4.67
C LYS A 236 3.69 18.30 -4.91
N THR A 237 4.03 19.25 -5.78
CA THR A 237 3.11 20.32 -6.16
C THR A 237 1.88 19.76 -6.87
N GLN A 238 2.05 18.80 -7.77
CA GLN A 238 0.93 18.13 -8.46
C GLN A 238 0.03 17.36 -7.49
N ALA A 239 0.60 16.64 -6.52
CA ALA A 239 -0.15 15.97 -5.47
C ALA A 239 -0.98 16.96 -4.65
N LYS A 240 -0.40 18.10 -4.26
CA LYS A 240 -1.13 19.16 -3.53
C LYS A 240 -2.31 19.71 -4.33
N GLN A 241 -2.12 20.00 -5.61
CA GLN A 241 -3.18 20.51 -6.49
C GLN A 241 -4.33 19.51 -6.62
N LEU A 242 -4.04 18.21 -6.75
CA LEU A 242 -5.06 17.16 -6.81
C LEU A 242 -5.85 17.03 -5.52
N ILE A 243 -5.17 17.08 -4.37
CA ILE A 243 -5.80 17.01 -3.05
C ILE A 243 -6.72 18.22 -2.86
N LEU A 244 -6.21 19.43 -3.12
CA LEU A 244 -6.99 20.67 -3.03
C LEU A 244 -8.25 20.59 -3.92
N SER A 245 -8.10 20.21 -5.18
CA SER A 245 -9.23 20.05 -6.10
C SER A 245 -10.27 19.06 -5.57
N SER A 246 -9.83 17.92 -5.03
CA SER A 246 -10.73 16.90 -4.48
C SER A 246 -11.48 17.40 -3.23
N ILE A 247 -10.81 18.19 -2.37
CA ILE A 247 -11.42 18.79 -1.18
C ILE A 247 -12.47 19.84 -1.58
N LEU A 248 -12.16 20.68 -2.57
CA LEU A 248 -13.10 21.70 -3.07
C LEU A 248 -14.30 21.04 -3.77
N GLU A 249 -14.10 19.97 -4.54
CA GLU A 249 -15.19 19.17 -5.11
C GLU A 249 -16.14 18.62 -4.01
N GLU A 250 -15.62 18.19 -2.86
CA GLU A 250 -16.45 17.76 -1.72
C GLU A 250 -17.26 18.90 -1.10
N GLN A 251 -16.67 20.10 -0.96
CA GLN A 251 -17.39 21.26 -0.45
C GLN A 251 -18.54 21.66 -1.37
N LEU A 252 -18.37 21.49 -2.68
CA LEU A 252 -19.42 21.76 -3.67
C LEU A 252 -20.48 20.64 -3.74
N THR A 253 -20.32 19.52 -3.02
CA THR A 253 -21.18 18.33 -3.16
C THR A 253 -21.96 17.90 -1.91
N THR A 254 -22.04 18.71 -0.85
CA THR A 254 -23.11 18.51 0.15
C THR A 254 -24.45 18.91 -0.46
N PHE A 255 -25.02 17.99 -1.24
CA PHE A 255 -26.31 18.17 -1.88
C PHE A 255 -27.39 18.28 -0.78
N PRO A 256 -28.10 19.40 -0.66
CA PRO A 256 -28.92 19.72 0.51
C PRO A 256 -30.30 19.05 0.48
N LEU A 257 -30.54 18.13 -0.45
CA LEU A 257 -31.80 17.42 -0.63
C LEU A 257 -31.61 15.91 -0.45
N LEU A 258 -32.54 15.33 0.30
CA LEU A 258 -32.67 13.88 0.50
C LEU A 258 -33.93 13.33 -0.21
N PRO A 259 -34.03 12.02 -0.43
CA PRO A 259 -35.22 11.41 -1.02
C PRO A 259 -36.52 11.70 -0.25
N GLU A 260 -36.45 11.78 1.09
CA GLU A 260 -37.59 12.09 1.96
C GLU A 260 -38.16 13.49 1.66
N ASP A 261 -37.29 14.43 1.27
CA ASP A 261 -37.72 15.78 0.90
C ASP A 261 -38.54 15.78 -0.39
N ILE A 262 -38.16 14.99 -1.39
CA ILE A 262 -38.95 14.89 -2.62
C ILE A 262 -40.30 14.21 -2.37
N ILE A 263 -40.31 13.16 -1.54
CA ILE A 263 -41.53 12.45 -1.14
C ILE A 263 -42.51 13.41 -0.44
N ILE A 264 -42.03 14.18 0.55
CA ILE A 264 -42.85 15.10 1.33
C ILE A 264 -43.33 16.28 0.47
N TYR A 265 -42.45 16.94 -0.28
CA TYR A 265 -42.78 18.18 -0.96
C TYR A 265 -43.55 18.00 -2.27
N PHE A 266 -43.51 16.81 -2.88
CA PHE A 266 -44.22 16.47 -4.13
C PHE A 266 -45.32 15.40 -3.95
N GLY A 267 -45.50 14.85 -2.75
CA GLY A 267 -46.53 13.84 -2.46
C GLY A 267 -46.35 12.55 -3.26
N ILE A 268 -45.10 12.14 -3.52
CA ILE A 268 -44.78 10.95 -4.32
C ILE A 268 -44.58 9.76 -3.40
N GLU A 269 -45.11 8.58 -3.77
CA GLU A 269 -44.89 7.36 -3.00
C GLU A 269 -43.40 6.98 -2.92
N ALA A 270 -42.99 6.51 -1.74
CA ALA A 270 -41.64 6.02 -1.50
C ALA A 270 -41.29 4.86 -2.45
N GLY A 271 -40.08 4.87 -3.02
CA GLY A 271 -39.63 3.86 -3.99
C GLY A 271 -40.08 4.11 -5.44
N SER A 272 -40.81 5.20 -5.72
CA SER A 272 -41.16 5.59 -7.09
C SER A 272 -39.96 6.07 -7.90
N GLN A 273 -39.87 5.64 -9.16
CA GLN A 273 -38.86 6.11 -10.13
C GLN A 273 -38.84 7.64 -10.28
N LYS A 274 -39.99 8.30 -10.06
CA LYS A 274 -40.14 9.75 -10.16
C LYS A 274 -39.32 10.51 -9.09
N VAL A 275 -39.09 9.90 -7.92
CA VAL A 275 -38.21 10.46 -6.88
C VAL A 275 -36.77 10.52 -7.38
N TYR A 276 -36.29 9.46 -8.03
CA TYR A 276 -34.95 9.40 -8.61
C TYR A 276 -34.75 10.44 -9.73
N GLU A 277 -35.72 10.61 -10.62
CA GLU A 277 -35.65 11.58 -11.71
C GLU A 277 -35.55 13.02 -11.20
N LEU A 278 -36.34 13.37 -10.19
CA LEU A 278 -36.32 14.69 -9.56
C LEU A 278 -35.02 14.96 -8.80
N LEU A 279 -34.51 13.99 -8.05
CA LEU A 279 -33.20 14.12 -7.39
C LEU A 279 -32.06 14.29 -8.41
N LYS A 280 -32.11 13.55 -9.53
CA LYS A 280 -31.12 13.66 -10.61
C LYS A 280 -31.17 15.05 -11.26
N LYS A 281 -32.37 15.61 -11.49
CA LYS A 281 -32.55 16.98 -11.99
C LYS A 281 -32.04 18.03 -10.99
N ALA A 282 -32.41 17.93 -9.71
CA ALA A 282 -31.94 18.87 -8.69
C ALA A 282 -30.41 18.82 -8.53
N LYS A 283 -29.80 17.65 -8.70
CA LYS A 283 -28.34 17.51 -8.70
C LYS A 283 -27.68 18.25 -9.87
N CYS A 284 -28.34 18.32 -11.04
CA CYS A 284 -27.87 19.15 -12.16
C CYS A 284 -27.97 20.66 -11.84
N PHE A 285 -29.05 21.12 -11.21
CA PHE A 285 -29.16 22.53 -10.79
C PHE A 285 -28.12 22.89 -9.74
N TYR A 286 -27.92 22.03 -8.74
CA TYR A 286 -26.95 22.24 -7.68
C TYR A 286 -25.52 22.23 -8.20
N LYS A 287 -25.20 21.37 -9.19
CA LYS A 287 -23.89 21.36 -9.85
C LYS A 287 -23.58 22.68 -10.57
N ASN A 288 -24.59 23.34 -11.13
CA ASN A 288 -24.45 24.62 -11.82
C ASN A 288 -24.48 25.83 -10.87
N ASN A 289 -25.09 25.69 -9.69
CA ASN A 289 -25.06 26.72 -8.64
C ASN A 289 -25.09 26.06 -7.25
N PRO A 290 -23.90 25.78 -6.66
CA PRO A 290 -23.77 25.11 -5.37
C PRO A 290 -24.21 25.94 -4.15
N ALA A 291 -24.57 27.22 -4.34
CA ALA A 291 -25.10 28.07 -3.28
C ALA A 291 -26.62 27.93 -3.09
N LEU A 292 -27.31 27.14 -3.93
CA LEU A 292 -28.75 26.92 -3.81
C LEU A 292 -29.08 26.16 -2.53
N SER A 293 -29.96 26.72 -1.71
CA SER A 293 -30.50 26.05 -0.54
C SER A 293 -31.44 24.91 -0.93
N LYS A 294 -31.82 24.09 0.05
CA LYS A 294 -32.83 23.04 -0.11
C LYS A 294 -34.14 23.58 -0.72
N ASP A 295 -34.63 24.70 -0.19
CA ASP A 295 -35.90 25.30 -0.64
C ASP A 295 -35.77 25.86 -2.07
N ASP A 296 -34.63 26.47 -2.43
CA ASP A 296 -34.39 26.96 -3.79
C ASP A 296 -34.39 25.84 -4.83
N LEU A 297 -33.85 24.67 -4.47
CA LEU A 297 -33.85 23.50 -5.35
C LEU A 297 -35.26 22.91 -5.52
N ILE A 298 -36.08 22.91 -4.46
CA ILE A 298 -37.47 22.44 -4.53
C ILE A 298 -38.31 23.36 -5.41
N GLU A 299 -38.17 24.68 -5.25
CA GLU A 299 -38.88 25.66 -6.08
C GLU A 299 -38.47 25.56 -7.56
N LYS A 300 -37.17 25.36 -7.83
CA LYS A 300 -36.70 25.11 -9.21
C LYS A 300 -37.26 23.82 -9.80
N LEU A 301 -37.37 22.76 -9.01
CA LEU A 301 -38.00 21.52 -9.46
C LEU A 301 -39.49 21.72 -9.74
N ARG A 302 -40.22 22.47 -8.90
CA ARG A 302 -41.65 22.78 -9.10
C ARG A 302 -41.91 23.57 -10.37
N ALA A 303 -41.01 24.46 -10.77
CA ALA A 303 -41.15 25.24 -12.00
C ALA A 303 -41.04 24.38 -13.29
N GLU A 304 -40.54 23.14 -13.19
CA GLU A 304 -40.35 22.23 -14.32
C GLU A 304 -41.24 20.98 -14.34
N VAL A 305 -42.12 20.82 -13.33
CA VAL A 305 -43.03 19.67 -13.17
C VAL A 305 -44.46 20.10 -13.46
#